data_AF-A0A1X2H2Y1-F1
#
_entry.id   AF-A0A1X2H2Y1-F1
#
_cell.length_a   1.000
_cell.length_b   1.000
_cell.length_c   1.000
_cell.angle_alpha   90.00
_cell.angle_beta   90.00
_cell.angle_gamma   90.00
#
_symmetry.space_group_name_H-M   'P 1'
#
loop_
_entity.id
_entity.type
_entity.pdbx_description
1 polymer ?
#
loop_
_entity_poly.entity_id
_entity_poly.type
_entity_poly.pdbx_seq_one_letter_code
_entity_poly.pdbx_strand_id
1 'polypeptide(L)'
;MVVIGSFTLSHLWMILLNRTTIENNQYQQWSKDKERGKRLTIFTRQGRNVFDQGPRSNWKEVMGNHWWQWFVPIAIRRSTPCDGIQFGYNEETLRELEQERQPSA
;
A
#
# COMPACT_ATOMS: atom_id res chain seq x y z
N MET A 1 -6.44 -8.19 25.90
CA MET A 1 -5.48 -8.90 25.03
C MET A 1 -6.03 -9.18 23.62
N VAL A 2 -7.26 -9.71 23.47
CA VAL A 2 -7.85 -10.03 22.16
C VAL A 2 -7.91 -8.82 21.20
N VAL A 3 -8.34 -7.64 21.69
CA VAL A 3 -8.48 -6.42 20.87
C VAL A 3 -7.14 -5.90 20.35
N ILE A 4 -6.09 -5.94 21.19
CA ILE A 4 -4.75 -5.49 20.80
C ILE A 4 -4.17 -6.46 19.77
N GLY A 5 -4.35 -7.77 19.97
CA GLY A 5 -3.89 -8.79 19.04
C GLY A 5 -4.52 -8.65 17.64
N SER A 6 -5.85 -8.48 17.57
CA SER A 6 -6.54 -8.30 16.29
C SER A 6 -6.14 -7.00 15.59
N PHE A 7 -6.00 -5.91 16.34
CA PHE A 7 -5.53 -4.63 15.81
C PHE A 7 -4.12 -4.74 15.22
N THR A 8 -3.18 -5.32 15.97
CA THR A 8 -1.79 -5.48 15.52
C THR A 8 -1.71 -6.38 14.29
N LEU A 9 -2.41 -7.51 14.26
CA LEU A 9 -2.44 -8.41 13.11
C LEU A 9 -2.96 -7.72 11.84
N SER A 10 -4.03 -6.93 11.98
CA SER A 10 -4.58 -6.13 10.87
C SER A 10 -3.55 -5.14 10.32
N HIS A 11 -2.79 -4.46 11.19
CA HIS A 11 -1.79 -3.48 10.75
C HIS A 11 -0.55 -4.15 10.16
N LEU A 12 -0.12 -5.29 10.69
CA LEU A 12 0.97 -6.08 10.09
C LEU A 12 0.62 -6.51 8.67
N TRP A 13 -0.61 -6.99 8.46
CA TRP A 13 -1.10 -7.33 7.13
C TRP A 13 -1.05 -6.14 6.16
N MET A 14 -1.49 -4.97 6.63
CA MET A 14 -1.46 -3.75 5.83
C MET A 14 -0.03 -3.28 5.49
N ILE A 15 0.91 -3.37 6.42
CA ILE A 15 2.33 -3.06 6.19
C ILE A 15 2.89 -3.98 5.10
N LEU A 16 2.59 -5.28 5.16
CA LEU A 16 3.08 -6.24 4.18
C LEU A 16 2.55 -5.97 2.77
N LEU A 17 1.36 -5.38 2.65
CA LEU A 17 0.77 -5.00 1.37
C LEU A 17 1.10 -3.57 0.93
N ASN A 18 1.88 -2.81 1.72
CA ASN A 18 2.08 -1.37 1.58
C ASN A 18 0.78 -0.61 1.31
N ARG A 19 -0.19 -0.79 2.21
CA ARG A 19 -1.50 -0.15 2.09
C ARG A 19 -1.87 0.59 3.36
N THR A 20 -2.21 1.86 3.23
CA THR A 20 -2.67 2.66 4.36
C THR A 20 -4.12 2.33 4.74
N THR A 21 -4.55 2.72 5.95
CA THR A 21 -5.94 2.49 6.40
C THR A 21 -6.96 3.14 5.47
N ILE A 22 -6.64 4.32 4.96
CA ILE A 22 -7.50 5.07 4.03
C ILE A 22 -7.62 4.32 2.70
N GLU A 23 -6.49 3.90 2.13
CA GLU A 23 -6.46 3.10 0.89
C GLU A 23 -7.19 1.77 1.04
N ASN A 24 -7.07 1.10 2.18
CA ASN A 24 -7.76 -0.16 2.44
C ASN A 24 -9.27 0.02 2.53
N ASN A 25 -9.74 1.10 3.16
CA ASN A 25 -11.16 1.42 3.19
C ASN A 25 -11.69 1.72 1.77
N GLN A 26 -10.96 2.52 0.99
CA GLN A 26 -11.31 2.82 -0.40
C GLN A 26 -11.36 1.56 -1.27
N TYR A 27 -10.39 0.66 -1.13
CA TYR A 27 -10.38 -0.63 -1.83
C TYR A 27 -11.57 -1.51 -1.44
N GLN A 28 -11.90 -1.60 -0.15
CA GLN A 28 -13.05 -2.37 0.31
C GLN A 28 -14.37 -1.82 -0.22
N GLN A 29 -14.52 -0.50 -0.28
CA GLN A 29 -15.69 0.16 -0.89
C GLN A 29 -15.77 -0.17 -2.38
N TRP A 30 -14.65 -0.02 -3.11
CA TRP A 30 -14.57 -0.38 -4.52
C TRP A 30 -14.94 -1.86 -4.77
N SER A 31 -14.42 -2.79 -3.98
CA SER A 31 -14.71 -4.23 -4.13
C SER A 31 -16.21 -4.51 -3.96
N LYS A 32 -16.84 -3.90 -2.94
CA LYS A 32 -18.28 -4.04 -2.68
C LYS A 32 -19.13 -3.43 -3.80
N ASP A 33 -18.73 -2.29 -4.33
CA ASP A 33 -19.45 -1.63 -5.41
C ASP A 33 -19.30 -2.37 -6.75
N LYS A 34 -18.12 -2.97 -7.00
CA LYS A 34 -17.88 -3.87 -8.13
C LYS A 34 -18.79 -5.09 -8.08
N GLU A 35 -18.89 -5.75 -6.91
CA GLU A 35 -19.81 -6.88 -6.70
C GLU A 35 -21.27 -6.48 -6.91
N ARG A 36 -21.64 -5.24 -6.57
CA ARG A 36 -22.99 -4.68 -6.76
C ARG A 36 -23.26 -4.19 -8.19
N GLY A 37 -22.32 -4.34 -9.12
CA GLY A 37 -22.49 -3.94 -10.52
C GLY A 37 -22.56 -2.43 -10.75
N LYS A 38 -22.16 -1.61 -9.76
CA LYS A 38 -22.10 -0.14 -9.93
C LYS A 38 -20.81 0.23 -10.66
N ARG A 39 -20.91 0.81 -11.86
CA ARG A 39 -19.76 1.45 -12.54
C ARG A 39 -19.43 2.76 -11.82
N LEU A 40 -18.44 2.74 -10.94
CA LEU A 40 -17.88 3.97 -10.35
C LEU A 40 -16.67 4.45 -11.16
N THR A 41 -16.73 5.73 -11.56
CA THR A 41 -15.85 6.39 -12.54
C THR A 41 -14.77 7.27 -11.90
N ILE A 42 -14.44 7.10 -10.61
CA ILE A 42 -13.65 8.12 -9.87
C ILE A 42 -12.44 7.55 -9.10
N PHE A 43 -12.12 6.25 -9.20
CA PHE A 43 -10.80 5.74 -8.78
C PHE A 43 -10.10 5.05 -9.94
N THR A 44 -8.77 5.17 -9.97
CA THR A 44 -7.85 4.42 -10.83
C THR A 44 -8.36 3.00 -10.97
N ARG A 45 -8.78 2.67 -12.20
CA ARG A 45 -9.95 1.83 -12.55
C ARG A 45 -9.89 0.35 -12.09
N GLN A 46 -8.88 -0.08 -11.34
CA GLN A 46 -8.65 -1.49 -11.08
C GLN A 46 -8.33 -1.89 -9.63
N GLY A 47 -8.26 -0.97 -8.67
CA GLY A 47 -7.96 -1.34 -7.27
C GLY A 47 -6.58 -2.00 -7.07
N ARG A 48 -5.71 -1.92 -8.08
CA ARG A 48 -4.33 -2.42 -8.07
C ARG A 48 -3.47 -1.51 -7.20
N ASN A 49 -2.64 -2.11 -6.34
CA ASN A 49 -1.74 -1.37 -5.47
C ASN A 49 -0.41 -1.10 -6.17
N VAL A 50 -0.14 0.16 -6.52
CA VAL A 50 1.11 0.56 -7.18
C VAL A 50 2.27 0.64 -6.19
N PHE A 51 1.97 0.80 -4.90
CA PHE A 51 2.97 0.90 -3.84
C PHE A 51 3.45 -0.47 -3.33
N ASP A 52 2.80 -1.57 -3.74
CA ASP A 52 3.24 -2.90 -3.37
C ASP A 52 4.49 -3.31 -4.16
N GLN A 53 5.63 -3.28 -3.49
CA GLN A 53 6.94 -3.70 -4.01
C GLN A 53 7.33 -5.11 -3.50
N GLY A 54 6.40 -5.81 -2.85
CA GLY A 54 6.62 -7.09 -2.21
C GLY A 54 6.87 -6.99 -0.69
N PRO A 55 6.54 -8.05 0.07
CA PRO A 55 6.40 -8.00 1.52
C PRO A 55 7.68 -7.59 2.26
N ARG A 56 8.85 -7.98 1.75
CA ARG A 56 10.15 -7.63 2.33
C ARG A 56 10.52 -6.16 2.08
N SER A 57 10.20 -5.64 0.90
CA SER A 57 10.48 -4.23 0.56
C SER A 57 9.56 -3.32 1.37
N ASN A 58 8.25 -3.64 1.36
CA ASN A 58 7.22 -2.92 2.09
C ASN A 58 7.52 -2.88 3.60
N TRP A 59 7.96 -4.01 4.18
CA TRP A 59 8.36 -4.05 5.59
C TRP A 59 9.55 -3.15 5.91
N LYS A 60 10.58 -3.15 5.04
CA LYS A 60 11.77 -2.30 5.21
C LYS A 60 11.46 -0.82 5.03
N GLU A 61 10.50 -0.47 4.19
CA GLU A 61 10.05 0.92 4.01
C GLU A 61 9.47 1.50 5.31
N VAL A 62 8.77 0.68 6.09
CA VAL A 62 8.20 1.08 7.39
C VAL A 62 9.20 0.97 8.53
N MET A 63 9.91 -0.16 8.64
CA MET A 63 10.73 -0.49 9.81
C MET A 63 12.20 -0.09 9.68
N GLY A 64 12.68 0.16 8.46
CA GLY A 64 14.07 0.46 8.16
C GLY A 64 14.89 -0.76 7.71
N ASN A 65 16.10 -0.49 7.23
CA ASN A 65 16.97 -1.49 6.59
C ASN A 65 17.61 -2.49 7.56
N HIS A 66 17.77 -2.11 8.83
CA HIS A 66 18.46 -2.94 9.82
C HIS A 66 17.49 -3.50 10.86
N TRP A 67 17.63 -4.77 11.20
CA TRP A 67 16.73 -5.49 12.12
C TRP A 67 16.64 -4.86 13.52
N TRP A 68 17.72 -4.25 14.02
CA TRP A 68 17.74 -3.60 15.33
C TRP A 68 16.89 -2.32 15.37
N GLN A 69 16.64 -1.69 14.21
CA GLN A 69 15.80 -0.49 14.11
C GLN A 69 14.32 -0.82 14.32
N TRP A 70 13.92 -2.07 14.13
CA TRP A 70 12.53 -2.50 14.21
C TRP A 70 11.99 -2.52 15.64
N PHE A 71 12.88 -2.67 16.63
CA PHE A 71 12.53 -2.77 18.05
C PHE A 71 12.80 -1.48 18.82
N VAL A 72 13.35 -0.46 18.16
CA VAL A 72 13.82 0.77 18.79
C VAL A 72 12.99 1.94 18.28
N PRO A 73 12.32 2.72 19.16
CA PRO A 73 11.45 3.83 18.77
C PRO A 73 12.26 5.09 18.42
N ILE A 74 13.32 4.95 17.63
CA ILE A 74 14.14 6.06 17.16
C ILE A 74 13.81 6.25 15.69
N ALA A 75 13.21 7.41 15.36
CA ALA A 75 13.00 7.81 13.98
C ALA A 75 14.37 8.11 13.33
N ILE A 76 15.03 7.07 12.80
CA ILE A 76 16.26 7.21 12.03
C ILE A 76 15.85 7.71 10.65
N ARG A 77 15.51 9.00 10.56
CA ARG A 77 15.12 9.73 9.34
C ARG A 77 16.16 9.70 8.20
N ARG A 78 17.27 8.97 8.36
CA ARG A 78 18.39 8.95 7.41
C ARG A 78 18.42 7.72 6.49
N SER A 79 17.51 6.75 6.65
CA SER A 79 17.64 5.49 5.89
C SER A 79 16.40 5.01 5.15
N THR A 80 15.27 5.71 5.21
CA THR A 80 14.15 5.47 4.29
C THR A 80 14.32 6.41 3.09
N PRO A 81 14.36 5.90 1.84
CA PRO A 81 14.46 6.73 0.62
C PRO A 81 13.27 7.67 0.36
N CYS A 82 12.34 7.79 1.31
CA CYS A 82 11.06 8.46 1.13
C CYS A 82 10.99 9.72 1.98
N ASP A 83 10.96 10.87 1.33
CA ASP A 83 10.79 12.19 1.96
C ASP A 83 9.34 12.45 2.43
N GLY A 84 8.50 11.42 2.50
CA GLY A 84 7.06 11.49 2.78
C GLY A 84 6.23 12.09 1.64
N ILE A 85 6.89 12.53 0.56
CA ILE A 85 6.28 13.06 -0.66
C ILE A 85 6.42 12.07 -1.82
N GLN A 86 7.52 11.33 -1.86
CA GLN A 86 7.81 10.32 -2.87
C GLN A 86 7.95 8.95 -2.18
N PHE A 87 7.15 8.00 -2.64
CA PHE A 87 7.18 6.62 -2.18
C PHE A 87 7.72 5.73 -3.30
N GLY A 88 8.37 4.63 -2.94
CA GLY A 88 8.75 3.65 -3.94
C GLY A 88 7.48 3.04 -4.56
N TYR A 89 7.55 2.69 -5.84
CA TYR A 89 6.42 2.11 -6.55
C TYR A 89 6.88 1.00 -7.47
N ASN A 90 5.97 0.07 -7.77
CA ASN A 90 6.22 -0.98 -8.75
C ASN A 90 6.00 -0.41 -10.16
N GLU A 91 7.09 -0.27 -10.92
CA GLU A 91 7.08 0.25 -12.28
C GLU A 91 6.22 -0.59 -13.24
N GLU A 92 6.14 -1.90 -13.03
CA GLU A 92 5.34 -2.80 -13.87
C GLU A 92 3.85 -2.49 -13.72
N THR A 93 3.38 -2.45 -12.47
CA THR A 93 1.99 -2.08 -12.14
C THR A 93 1.65 -0.68 -12.62
N LEU A 94 2.60 0.27 -12.53
CA LEU A 94 2.40 1.63 -13.02
C LEU A 94 2.23 1.66 -14.55
N ARG A 95 3.13 0.99 -15.29
CA ARG A 95 3.08 0.90 -16.75
C ARG A 95 1.78 0.28 -17.24
N GLU A 96 1.30 -0.78 -16.58
CA GLU A 96 0.00 -1.38 -16.91
C GLU A 96 -1.16 -0.40 -16.74
N LEU A 97 -1.16 0.38 -15.65
CA LEU A 97 -2.19 1.40 -15.40
C LEU A 97 -2.12 2.56 -16.39
N GLU A 98 -0.91 2.94 -16.82
CA GLU A 98 -0.70 3.98 -17.83
C GLU A 98 -1.18 3.52 -19.21
N GLN A 99 -0.88 2.28 -19.60
CA GLN A 99 -1.37 1.68 -20.84
C GLN A 99 -2.90 1.58 -20.86
N GLU A 100 -3.52 1.23 -19.73
CA GLU A 100 -4.98 1.19 -19.64
C GLU A 100 -5.62 2.59 -19.66
N ARG A 101 -4.91 3.61 -19.15
CA ARG A 101 -5.36 5.01 -19.17
C ARG A 101 -5.33 5.62 -20.58
N GLN A 102 -4.41 5.19 -21.45
CA GLN A 102 -4.37 5.61 -22.84
C GLN A 102 -5.24 4.67 -23.68
N PRO A 103 -6.52 5.00 -23.97
CA PRO A 103 -7.26 4.22 -24.95
C PRO A 103 -6.51 4.29 -26.28
N SER A 104 -6.26 3.14 -26.90
CA SER A 104 -5.78 3.05 -28.28
C SER A 104 -6.55 4.04 -29.14
N ALA A 105 -5.81 4.98 -29.75
CA ALA A 105 -6.34 6.00 -30.67
C ALA A 105 -7.04 5.36 -31.88
#